data_AF-A0A0P7YS25-F1
#
_entry.id   AF-A0A0P7YS25-F1
#
_cell.length_a   1.000
_cell.length_b   1.000
_cell.length_c   1.000
_cell.angle_alpha   90.00
_cell.angle_beta   90.00
_cell.angle_gamma   90.00
#
_symmetry.space_group_name_H-M   'P 1'
#
loop_
_entity.id
_entity.type
_entity.pdbx_description
1 polymer ?
#
loop_
_entity_poly.entity_id
_entity_poly.type
_entity_poly.pdbx_seq_one_letter_code
_entity_poly.pdbx_strand_id
1 'polypeptide(L)'
;MLLPKYEAPLWSELILHFPDLPAALTQSEFHDRCEVVREFRNRISHHEPIFMRDLTADYSKCLELLRWIGPAKAAWIKPQLDTMRILRERP
;
A
#
# COMPACT_ATOMS: atom_id res chain seq x y z
N MET A 1 -19.17 8.72 7.67
CA MET A 1 -19.33 7.33 7.21
C MET A 1 -20.61 7.24 6.41
N LEU A 2 -20.61 6.50 5.32
CA LEU A 2 -21.84 6.23 4.58
C LEU A 2 -22.68 5.22 5.37
N LEU A 3 -23.97 5.14 5.09
CA LEU A 3 -24.78 4.06 5.66
C LEU A 3 -24.39 2.74 4.96
N PRO A 4 -24.44 1.58 5.64
CA PRO A 4 -24.03 0.29 5.07
C PRO A 4 -24.70 -0.05 3.72
N LYS A 5 -25.95 0.38 3.54
CA LYS A 5 -26.71 0.22 2.29
C LYS A 5 -26.12 0.95 1.08
N TYR A 6 -25.27 1.96 1.30
CA TYR A 6 -24.60 2.72 0.25
C TYR A 6 -23.13 2.31 0.07
N GLU A 7 -22.48 1.78 1.12
CA GLU A 7 -21.07 1.40 1.07
C GLU A 7 -20.83 0.23 0.11
N ALA A 8 -21.59 -0.86 0.25
CA ALA A 8 -21.36 -2.06 -0.56
C ALA A 8 -21.53 -1.85 -2.08
N PRO A 9 -22.58 -1.16 -2.57
CA PRO A 9 -22.72 -0.90 -4.00
C PRO A 9 -21.62 0.02 -4.55
N LEU A 10 -21.31 1.10 -3.83
CA LEU A 10 -20.30 2.07 -4.26
C LEU A 10 -18.90 1.46 -4.29
N TRP A 11 -18.56 0.63 -3.29
CA TRP A 11 -17.30 -0.11 -3.30
C TRP A 11 -17.21 -1.04 -4.51
N SER A 12 -18.26 -1.85 -4.73
CA SER A 12 -18.29 -2.84 -5.82
C SER A 12 -18.16 -2.20 -7.20
N GLU A 13 -18.69 -0.99 -7.38
CA GLU A 13 -18.53 -0.22 -8.62
C GLU A 13 -17.13 0.42 -8.72
N LEU A 14 -16.66 1.04 -7.63
CA LEU A 14 -15.37 1.73 -7.58
C LEU A 14 -14.20 0.81 -7.95
N ILE A 15 -14.16 -0.41 -7.40
CA ILE A 15 -13.04 -1.33 -7.61
C ILE A 15 -12.86 -1.71 -9.09
N LEU A 16 -13.92 -1.65 -9.91
CA LEU A 16 -13.85 -1.96 -11.35
C LEU A 16 -12.97 -0.97 -12.13
N HIS A 17 -12.73 0.22 -11.58
CA HIS A 17 -11.87 1.23 -12.19
C HIS A 17 -10.38 1.08 -11.83
N PHE A 18 -10.03 0.11 -10.98
CA PHE A 18 -8.65 -0.16 -10.56
C PHE A 18 -8.23 -1.57 -11.00
N PRO A 19 -7.63 -1.74 -12.19
CA PRO A 19 -7.45 -3.05 -12.82
C PRO A 19 -6.57 -4.04 -12.03
N ASP A 20 -5.62 -3.52 -11.24
CA ASP A 20 -4.72 -4.33 -10.42
C ASP A 20 -5.21 -4.52 -8.98
N LEU A 21 -6.33 -3.88 -8.61
CA LEU A 21 -6.99 -4.07 -7.32
C LEU A 21 -7.82 -5.36 -7.38
N PRO A 22 -7.65 -6.31 -6.43
CA PRO A 22 -8.39 -7.56 -6.48
C PRO A 22 -9.90 -7.32 -6.35
N ALA A 23 -10.70 -7.88 -7.27
CA ALA A 23 -12.15 -7.72 -7.26
C ALA A 23 -12.84 -8.31 -6.01
N ALA A 24 -12.19 -9.29 -5.37
CA ALA A 24 -12.68 -9.90 -4.12
C ALA A 24 -12.28 -9.11 -2.87
N LEU A 25 -11.45 -8.05 -2.99
CA LEU A 25 -11.00 -7.27 -1.86
C LEU A 25 -12.16 -6.45 -1.29
N THR A 26 -12.48 -6.66 -0.03
CA THR A 26 -13.49 -5.86 0.67
C THR A 26 -12.94 -4.47 1.00
N GLN A 27 -13.84 -3.51 1.21
CA GLN A 27 -13.46 -2.17 1.65
C GLN A 27 -12.70 -2.18 2.97
N SER A 28 -13.08 -3.06 3.90
CA SER A 28 -12.39 -3.21 5.19
C SER A 28 -10.96 -3.72 4.99
N GLU A 29 -10.77 -4.77 4.19
CA GLU A 29 -9.43 -5.29 3.90
C GLU A 29 -8.56 -4.25 3.19
N PHE A 30 -9.13 -3.50 2.24
CA PHE A 30 -8.43 -2.40 1.58
C PHE A 30 -8.01 -1.32 2.58
N HIS A 31 -8.90 -0.95 3.50
CA HIS A 31 -8.60 0.00 4.55
C HIS A 31 -7.46 -0.50 5.43
N ASP A 32 -7.50 -1.76 5.88
CA ASP A 32 -6.44 -2.35 6.71
C ASP A 32 -5.09 -2.35 5.99
N ARG A 33 -5.08 -2.61 4.68
CA ARG A 33 -3.87 -2.52 3.84
C ARG A 33 -3.31 -1.10 3.78
N CYS A 34 -4.19 -0.11 3.65
CA CYS A 34 -3.81 1.30 3.70
C CYS A 34 -3.27 1.70 5.08
N GLU A 35 -3.89 1.23 6.15
CA GLU A 35 -3.48 1.54 7.53
C GLU A 35 -2.07 1.08 7.84
N VAL A 36 -1.70 -0.13 7.42
CA VAL A 36 -0.32 -0.65 7.61
C VAL A 36 0.72 0.28 6.98
N VAL A 37 0.44 0.81 5.77
CA VAL A 37 1.34 1.75 5.08
C VAL A 37 1.29 3.14 5.72
N ARG A 38 0.11 3.60 6.15
CA ARG A 38 -0.08 4.88 6.86
C ARG A 38 0.74 4.92 8.15
N GLU A 39 0.64 3.88 8.97
CA GLU A 39 1.41 3.75 10.21
C GLU A 39 2.91 3.74 9.94
N PHE A 40 3.36 2.94 8.97
CA PHE A 40 4.77 2.89 8.60
C PHE A 40 5.30 4.27 8.15
N ARG A 41 4.57 4.96 7.28
CA ARG A 41 4.92 6.32 6.84
C ARG A 41 4.95 7.30 8.02
N ASN A 42 4.00 7.21 8.94
CA ASN A 42 3.93 8.08 10.10
C ASN A 42 5.16 7.91 11.00
N ARG A 43 5.57 6.67 11.27
CA ARG A 43 6.80 6.37 12.03
C ARG A 43 8.02 7.02 11.38
N ILE A 44 8.17 6.89 10.05
CA ILE A 44 9.26 7.55 9.30
C ILE A 44 9.19 9.07 9.50
N SER A 45 8.03 9.70 9.32
CA SER A 45 7.89 11.15 9.46
C SER A 45 8.12 11.66 10.89
N HIS A 46 7.83 10.84 11.88
CA HIS A 46 8.08 11.13 13.29
C HIS A 46 9.48 10.74 13.75
N HIS A 47 10.33 10.24 12.84
CA HIS A 47 11.67 9.73 13.15
C HIS A 47 11.67 8.64 14.23
N GLU A 48 10.62 7.83 14.27
CA GLU A 48 10.53 6.71 15.19
C GLU A 48 11.41 5.54 14.74
N PRO A 49 11.94 4.73 15.68
CA PRO A 49 12.61 3.47 15.38
C PRO A 49 11.83 2.55 14.44
N ILE A 50 12.47 2.01 13.40
CA ILE A 50 11.90 0.99 12.50
C ILE A 50 12.76 -0.28 12.37
N PHE A 51 13.82 -0.41 13.18
CA PHE A 51 14.83 -1.47 13.07
C PHE A 51 14.28 -2.89 13.30
N MET A 52 13.19 -3.02 14.06
CA MET A 52 12.55 -4.30 14.36
C MET A 52 11.48 -4.72 13.34
N ARG A 53 11.24 -3.89 12.31
CA ARG A 53 10.23 -4.16 11.29
C ARG A 53 10.84 -4.95 10.13
N ASP A 54 10.01 -5.75 9.48
CA ASP A 54 10.37 -6.32 8.18
C ASP A 54 10.22 -5.25 7.08
N LEU A 55 11.31 -4.52 6.83
CA LEU A 55 11.35 -3.47 5.82
C LEU A 55 11.17 -3.99 4.39
N THR A 56 11.45 -5.27 4.13
CA THR A 56 11.20 -5.89 2.82
C THR A 56 9.69 -6.09 2.61
N ALA A 57 9.00 -6.57 3.64
CA ALA A 57 7.54 -6.70 3.62
C ALA A 57 6.87 -5.33 3.51
N ASP A 58 7.34 -4.33 4.26
CA ASP A 58 6.78 -2.97 4.20
C ASP A 58 7.00 -2.32 2.84
N TYR A 59 8.20 -2.47 2.23
CA TYR A 59 8.45 -2.03 0.86
C TYR A 59 7.49 -2.68 -0.15
N SER A 60 7.24 -3.99 0.00
CA SER A 60 6.34 -4.74 -0.88
C SER A 60 4.89 -4.24 -0.76
N LYS A 61 4.42 -3.94 0.45
CA LYS A 61 3.07 -3.36 0.69
C LYS A 61 2.95 -1.97 0.07
N CYS A 62 3.97 -1.12 0.19
CA CYS A 62 3.97 0.20 -0.44
C CYS A 62 3.86 0.10 -1.98
N LEU A 63 4.63 -0.80 -2.60
CA LEU A 63 4.53 -1.03 -4.04
C LEU A 63 3.20 -1.66 -4.46
N GLU A 64 2.61 -2.52 -3.63
CA GLU A 64 1.28 -3.08 -3.86
C GLU A 64 0.22 -1.97 -3.94
N LEU A 65 0.16 -1.07 -2.94
CA LEU A 65 -0.77 0.06 -2.97
C LEU A 65 -0.52 0.98 -4.16
N LEU A 66 0.74 1.27 -4.48
CA LEU A 66 1.07 2.11 -5.64
C LEU A 66 0.62 1.46 -6.95
N ARG A 67 0.76 0.14 -7.08
CA ARG A 67 0.30 -0.60 -8.25
C ARG A 67 -1.22 -0.52 -8.38
N TRP A 68 -1.96 -0.64 -7.29
CA TRP A 68 -3.41 -0.46 -7.29
C TRP A 68 -3.83 0.94 -7.77
N ILE A 69 -3.10 1.99 -7.36
CA ILE A 69 -3.35 3.37 -7.81
C ILE A 69 -3.00 3.54 -9.30
N GLY A 70 -1.91 2.93 -9.75
CA GLY A 70 -1.40 3.15 -11.10
C GLY A 70 -0.29 2.16 -11.47
N PRO A 71 -0.58 1.10 -12.23
CA PRO A 71 0.41 0.08 -12.60
C PRO A 71 1.62 0.67 -13.33
N ALA A 72 1.37 1.63 -14.24
CA ALA A 72 2.42 2.34 -14.96
C ALA A 72 3.34 3.16 -14.02
N LYS A 73 2.78 3.78 -12.97
CA LYS A 73 3.56 4.55 -11.99
C LYS A 73 4.40 3.62 -11.12
N ALA A 74 3.84 2.49 -10.68
CA ALA A 74 4.56 1.48 -9.94
C ALA A 74 5.74 0.91 -10.74
N ALA A 75 5.51 0.60 -12.02
CA ALA A 75 6.55 0.12 -12.93
C ALA A 75 7.63 1.16 -13.18
N TRP A 76 7.26 2.44 -13.31
CA TRP A 76 8.20 3.53 -13.51
C TRP A 76 9.07 3.82 -12.28
N ILE A 77 8.48 3.86 -11.08
CA ILE A 77 9.23 4.25 -9.86
C ILE A 77 10.12 3.13 -9.33
N LYS A 78 9.67 1.86 -9.40
CA LYS A 78 10.37 0.71 -8.82
C LYS A 78 11.87 0.63 -9.17
N PRO A 79 12.31 0.80 -10.44
CA PRO A 79 13.74 0.75 -10.77
C PRO A 79 14.55 1.96 -10.27
N GLN A 80 13.88 3.04 -9.86
CA GLN A 80 14.53 4.25 -9.31
C GLN A 80 14.74 4.16 -7.79
N LEU A 81 14.14 3.15 -7.13
CA LEU A 81 14.22 3.00 -5.68
C LEU A 81 15.45 2.16 -5.28
N ASP A 82 16.38 2.81 -4.57
CA ASP A 82 17.55 2.16 -4.00
C ASP A 82 17.26 1.39 -2.70
N THR A 83 16.02 1.42 -2.20
CA THR A 83 15.65 0.89 -0.87
C THR A 83 16.09 -0.55 -0.66
N MET A 84 15.84 -1.43 -1.63
CA MET A 84 16.22 -2.85 -1.52
C MET A 84 17.73 -3.09 -1.70
N ARG A 85 18.45 -2.19 -2.38
CA ARG A 85 19.91 -2.23 -2.45
C ARG A 85 20.49 -1.89 -1.07
N ILE A 86 20.10 -0.74 -0.52
CA ILE A 86 20.56 -0.25 0.79
C ILE A 86 20.24 -1.26 1.91
N LEU A 87 19.04 -1.85 1.90
CA LEU A 87 18.62 -2.81 2.92
C LEU A 87 19.49 -4.09 2.93
N ARG A 88 20.04 -4.47 1.78
CA ARG A 88 20.94 -5.63 1.64
C ARG A 88 22.37 -5.32 2.02
N GLU A 89 22.81 -4.08 1.81
CA GLU A 89 24.10 -3.55 2.22
C GLU A 89 24.21 -3.35 3.75
N ARG A 90 23.52 -4.20 4.57
CA ARG A 90 23.46 -4.11 6.04
C ARG A 90 24.78 -3.56 6.61
N PRO A 91 24.75 -2.51 7.47
CA PRO A 91 25.96 -1.95 8.04
C PRO A 91 26.76 -2.99 8.83
#